data_AF-A0A1H1IIE5-F1
#
_entry.id   AF-A0A1H1IIE5-F1
#
_cell.length_a   1.000
_cell.length_b   1.000
_cell.length_c   1.000
_cell.angle_alpha   90.00
_cell.angle_beta   90.00
_cell.angle_gamma   90.00
#
_symmetry.space_group_name_H-M   'P 1'
#
loop_
_entity.id
_entity.type
_entity.pdbx_description
1 polymer ?
#
loop_
_entity_poly.entity_id
_entity_poly.type
_entity_poly.pdbx_seq_one_letter_code
_entity_poly.pdbx_strand_id
1 'polypeptide(L)'
;MIKRTQQDWSVGSMVKVGFLTLEVKAAIATPGDFKPDAYILINNAATQLYKFVPHNGIEKISPLEARELIADSWVHADRVAAQAIEHAKQSAKAISDINEIIFK
;
A
#
# COMPACT_ATOMS: atom_id res chain seq x y z
N MET A 1 10.18 10.16 30.16
CA MET A 1 9.08 10.15 29.16
C MET A 1 9.64 9.66 27.83
N ILE A 2 9.37 8.42 27.43
CA ILE A 2 9.74 7.92 26.09
C ILE A 2 8.75 8.55 25.12
N LYS A 3 9.22 9.48 24.28
CA LYS A 3 8.42 9.97 23.17
C LYS A 3 8.24 8.81 22.20
N ARG A 4 7.08 8.13 22.24
CA ARG A 4 6.64 7.24 21.17
C ARG A 4 6.28 8.10 19.96
N THR A 5 7.27 8.71 19.33
CA THR A 5 7.06 9.37 18.05
C THR A 5 6.69 8.27 17.06
N GLN A 6 5.49 8.36 16.46
CA GLN A 6 5.16 7.48 15.35
C GLN A 6 6.20 7.69 14.24
N GLN A 7 6.71 6.58 13.72
CA GLN A 7 7.63 6.64 12.57
C GLN A 7 6.82 6.99 11.33
N ASP A 8 7.41 7.79 10.44
CA ASP A 8 6.83 8.09 9.15
C ASP A 8 7.12 6.95 8.18
N TRP A 9 6.06 6.30 7.72
CA TRP A 9 6.11 5.17 6.79
C TRP A 9 5.81 5.57 5.34
N SER A 10 5.81 6.86 5.03
CA SER A 10 5.71 7.33 3.65
C SER A 10 6.95 6.94 2.84
N VAL A 11 6.77 6.77 1.52
CA VAL A 11 7.86 6.44 0.59
C VAL A 11 8.90 7.57 0.61
N GLY A 12 10.17 7.20 0.73
CA GLY A 12 11.31 8.11 0.87
C GLY A 12 11.69 8.41 2.33
N SER A 13 10.82 8.11 3.29
CA SER A 13 11.12 8.34 4.71
C SER A 13 12.03 7.27 5.30
N MET A 14 12.85 7.69 6.27
CA MET A 14 13.75 6.81 7.00
C MET A 14 13.08 6.25 8.26
N VAL A 15 13.06 4.94 8.39
CA VAL A 15 12.48 4.20 9.51
C VAL A 15 13.51 3.33 10.21
N LYS A 16 13.26 3.07 11.49
CA LYS A 16 14.00 2.11 12.31
C LYS A 16 13.19 0.85 12.51
N VAL A 17 13.76 -0.28 12.11
CA VAL A 17 13.22 -1.62 12.34
C VAL A 17 14.24 -2.41 13.15
N GLY A 18 13.98 -2.57 14.44
CA GLY A 18 14.98 -3.09 15.38
C GLY A 18 16.20 -2.17 15.43
N PHE A 19 17.37 -2.69 15.03
CA PHE A 19 18.63 -1.95 14.94
C PHE A 19 18.92 -1.39 13.54
N LEU A 20 18.13 -1.76 12.53
CA LEU A 20 18.32 -1.32 11.16
C LEU A 20 17.69 0.07 10.97
N THR A 21 18.39 0.95 10.23
CA THR A 21 17.84 2.21 9.72
C THR A 21 17.71 2.07 8.21
N LEU A 22 16.48 2.13 7.72
CA LEU A 22 16.10 1.77 6.36
C LEU A 22 15.23 2.86 5.74
N GLU A 23 15.33 3.04 4.43
CA GLU A 23 14.46 3.94 3.68
C GLU A 23 13.25 3.16 3.15
N VAL A 24 12.05 3.73 3.25
CA VAL A 24 10.84 3.15 2.66
C VAL A 24 10.84 3.37 1.14
N LYS A 25 10.82 2.30 0.35
CA LYS A 25 10.77 2.36 -1.12
C LYS A 25 9.38 2.10 -1.69
N ALA A 26 8.60 1.23 -1.07
CA ALA A 26 7.24 0.99 -1.47
C ALA A 26 6.39 0.54 -0.29
N ALA A 27 5.11 0.88 -0.35
CA ALA A 27 4.07 0.35 0.51
C ALA A 27 3.24 -0.62 -0.35
N ILE A 28 3.14 -1.88 0.08
CA ILE A 28 2.45 -2.96 -0.63
C ILE A 28 1.12 -3.15 0.07
N ALA A 29 0.05 -2.66 -0.53
CA ALA A 29 -1.31 -2.88 -0.03
C ALA A 29 -1.82 -4.24 -0.54
N THR A 30 -2.37 -5.05 0.37
CA THR A 30 -3.15 -6.24 0.02
C THR A 30 -4.64 -5.87 0.07
N PRO A 31 -5.48 -6.46 -0.80
CA PRO A 31 -6.93 -6.28 -0.75
C PRO A 31 -7.52 -6.66 0.61
N GLY A 32 -8.34 -5.79 1.17
CA GLY A 32 -9.21 -6.12 2.30
C GLY A 32 -9.41 -4.98 3.30
N ASP A 33 -8.41 -4.11 3.50
CA ASP A 33 -8.48 -3.05 4.52
C ASP A 33 -7.84 -1.70 4.12
N PHE A 34 -7.31 -1.58 2.89
CA PHE A 34 -6.64 -0.38 2.34
C PHE A 34 -5.43 0.10 3.15
N LYS A 35 -4.84 -0.75 4.00
CA LYS A 35 -3.60 -0.47 4.70
C LYS A 35 -2.45 -1.23 4.03
N PRO A 36 -1.20 -0.71 4.11
CA PRO A 36 -0.04 -1.48 3.66
C PRO A 36 0.19 -2.67 4.60
N ASP A 37 0.14 -3.88 4.06
CA ASP A 37 0.51 -5.09 4.80
C ASP A 37 2.02 -5.28 4.84
N ALA A 38 2.71 -4.79 3.81
CA ALA A 38 4.15 -4.87 3.75
C ALA A 38 4.77 -3.57 3.26
N TYR A 39 6.01 -3.34 3.68
CA TYR A 39 6.87 -2.28 3.19
C TYR A 39 8.10 -2.90 2.56
N ILE A 40 8.46 -2.40 1.38
CA ILE A 40 9.77 -2.65 0.79
C ILE A 40 10.71 -1.58 1.29
N LEU A 41 11.77 -2.00 1.96
CA LEU A 41 12.75 -1.13 2.59
C LEU A 41 14.13 -1.37 1.97
N ILE A 42 14.99 -0.35 1.97
CA ILE A 42 16.38 -0.48 1.54
C ILE A 42 17.32 0.03 2.63
N ASN A 43 18.50 -0.57 2.75
CA ASN A 43 19.54 -0.01 3.62
C ASN A 43 20.11 1.30 3.04
N ASN A 44 20.73 2.10 3.91
CA ASN A 44 21.34 3.37 3.52
C ASN A 44 22.44 3.24 2.44
N ALA A 45 23.05 2.05 2.33
CA ALA A 45 24.06 1.76 1.32
C ALA A 45 23.48 1.35 -0.05
N ALA A 46 22.14 1.24 -0.17
CA ALA A 46 21.44 0.78 -1.36
C ALA A 46 21.88 -0.60 -1.91
N THR A 47 22.37 -1.48 -1.03
CA THR A 47 22.87 -2.82 -1.38
C THR A 47 21.96 -3.96 -0.95
N GLN A 48 21.06 -3.71 -0.01
CA GLN A 48 20.21 -4.75 0.58
C GLN A 48 18.77 -4.26 0.67
N LEU A 49 17.86 -5.07 0.14
CA LEU A 49 16.42 -4.85 0.21
C LEU A 49 15.81 -5.75 1.27
N TYR A 50 14.74 -5.26 1.87
CA TYR A 50 14.00 -5.94 2.92
C TYR A 50 12.50 -5.83 2.69
N LYS A 51 11.76 -6.86 3.07
CA LYS A 51 10.33 -6.81 3.26
C LYS A 51 10.05 -6.70 4.75
N PHE A 52 9.30 -5.70 5.17
CA PHE A 52 8.82 -5.56 6.53
C PHE A 52 7.31 -5.69 6.57
N VAL A 53 6.80 -6.58 7.41
CA VAL A 53 5.37 -6.76 7.66
C VAL A 53 5.13 -6.47 9.14
N PRO A 54 4.27 -5.49 9.50
CA PRO A 54 3.95 -5.20 10.89
C PRO A 54 3.53 -6.47 11.64
N HIS A 55 4.05 -6.66 12.85
CA HIS A 55 3.86 -7.86 13.69
C HIS A 55 4.48 -9.17 13.18
N ASN A 56 4.78 -9.29 11.88
CA ASN A 56 5.40 -10.51 11.30
C ASN A 56 6.92 -10.38 11.12
N GLY A 57 7.46 -9.16 11.23
CA GLY A 57 8.90 -8.91 11.26
C GLY A 57 9.49 -8.45 9.93
N ILE A 58 10.81 -8.56 9.82
CA ILE A 58 11.57 -8.12 8.66
C ILE A 58 12.39 -9.27 8.09
N GLU A 59 12.38 -9.40 6.77
CA GLU A 59 13.20 -10.36 6.04
C GLU A 59 13.95 -9.68 4.92
N LYS A 60 15.13 -10.21 4.58
CA LYS A 60 15.91 -9.75 3.44
C LYS A 60 15.35 -10.39 2.17
N ILE A 61 15.22 -9.60 1.12
CA ILE A 61 14.71 -10.05 -0.18
C ILE A 61 15.69 -9.69 -1.29
N SER A 62 15.61 -10.42 -2.40
CA SER A 62 16.32 -10.11 -3.63
C SER A 62 15.68 -8.95 -4.40
N PRO A 63 16.42 -8.28 -5.30
CA PRO A 63 15.84 -7.29 -6.20
C PRO A 63 14.72 -7.84 -7.09
N LEU A 64 14.79 -9.12 -7.48
CA LEU A 64 13.76 -9.78 -8.29
C LEU A 64 12.46 -9.92 -7.49
N GLU A 65 12.54 -10.49 -6.29
CA GLU A 65 11.36 -10.64 -5.40
C GLU A 65 10.75 -9.27 -5.07
N ALA A 66 11.57 -8.25 -4.80
CA ALA A 66 11.09 -6.89 -4.54
C ALA A 66 10.30 -6.34 -5.73
N ARG A 67 10.80 -6.55 -6.95
CA ARG A 67 10.14 -6.12 -8.18
C ARG A 67 8.82 -6.84 -8.38
N GLU A 68 8.78 -8.15 -8.17
CA GLU A 68 7.57 -8.97 -8.32
C GLU A 68 6.48 -8.52 -7.34
N LEU A 69 6.83 -8.33 -6.06
CA LEU A 69 5.91 -7.85 -5.03
C LEU A 69 5.30 -6.48 -5.39
N ILE A 70 6.13 -5.56 -5.91
CA ILE A 70 5.65 -4.24 -6.35
C ILE A 70 4.72 -4.36 -7.56
N ALA A 71 5.07 -5.19 -8.54
CA ALA A 71 4.28 -5.38 -9.74
C ALA A 71 2.89 -5.99 -9.43
N ASP A 72 2.85 -7.01 -8.58
CA ASP A 72 1.60 -7.68 -8.18
C ASP A 72 0.66 -6.73 -7.45
N SER A 73 1.21 -5.89 -6.57
CA SER A 73 0.45 -4.86 -5.86
C SER A 73 -0.18 -3.85 -6.81
N TRP A 74 0.58 -3.41 -7.82
CA TRP A 74 0.09 -2.45 -8.81
C TRP A 74 -1.05 -3.02 -9.67
N VAL A 75 -0.88 -4.24 -10.18
CA VAL A 75 -1.92 -4.92 -10.98
C VAL A 75 -3.21 -5.10 -10.18
N HIS A 76 -3.08 -5.42 -8.89
CA HIS A 76 -4.23 -5.53 -8.01
C HIS A 76 -4.93 -4.19 -7.78
N ALA A 77 -4.16 -3.14 -7.46
CA ALA A 77 -4.69 -1.80 -7.22
C ALA A 77 -5.44 -1.25 -8.44
N ASP A 78 -4.89 -1.45 -9.65
CA ASP A 78 -5.53 -1.04 -10.91
C ASP A 78 -6.88 -1.75 -11.11
N ARG A 79 -6.96 -3.05 -10.80
CA ARG A 79 -8.21 -3.82 -10.90
C ARG A 79 -9.27 -3.29 -9.93
N VAL A 80 -8.88 -3.00 -8.69
CA VAL A 80 -9.78 -2.43 -7.68
C VAL A 80 -10.27 -1.04 -8.10
N ALA A 81 -9.37 -0.20 -8.61
CA ALA A 81 -9.72 1.13 -9.11
C ALA A 81 -10.75 1.03 -10.26
N ALA A 82 -10.53 0.12 -11.21
CA ALA A 82 -11.47 -0.13 -12.30
C ALA A 82 -12.85 -0.56 -11.78
N GLN A 83 -12.91 -1.50 -10.82
CA GLN A 83 -14.17 -1.94 -10.21
C GLN A 83 -14.88 -0.80 -9.47
N ALA A 84 -14.15 0.02 -8.71
CA ALA A 84 -14.72 1.15 -7.99
C ALA A 84 -15.33 2.19 -8.95
N ILE A 85 -14.66 2.47 -10.08
CA ILE A 85 -15.17 3.36 -11.12
C ILE A 85 -16.47 2.81 -11.71
N GLU A 86 -16.54 1.52 -12.02
CA GLU A 86 -17.77 0.91 -12.55
C GLU A 86 -18.92 0.93 -11.53
N HIS A 87 -18.65 0.62 -10.26
CA HIS A 87 -19.65 0.73 -9.20
C HIS A 87 -20.17 2.16 -9.05
N ALA A 88 -19.29 3.17 -9.13
CA ALA A 88 -19.68 4.57 -9.08
C ALA A 88 -20.60 4.96 -10.26
N LYS A 89 -20.27 4.51 -11.48
CA LYS A 89 -21.12 4.71 -12.68
C LYS A 89 -22.50 4.08 -12.52
N GLN A 90 -22.56 2.84 -12.03
CA GLN A 90 -23.83 2.15 -11.79
C GLN A 90 -24.67 2.86 -10.74
N SER A 91 -24.05 3.33 -9.66
CA SER A 91 -24.71 4.07 -8.59
C SER A 91 -25.26 5.40 -9.08
N ALA A 92 -24.47 6.14 -9.89
CA ALA A 92 -24.91 7.40 -10.50
C ALA A 92 -26.11 7.18 -11.44
N LYS A 93 -26.09 6.11 -12.24
CA LYS A 93 -27.23 5.74 -13.09
C LYS A 93 -28.48 5.42 -12.27
N ALA A 94 -28.35 4.58 -11.23
CA ALA A 94 -29.47 4.24 -10.37
C ALA A 94 -30.09 5.48 -9.69
N ILE A 95 -29.26 6.44 -9.25
CA ILE A 95 -29.73 7.71 -8.69
C ILE A 95 -30.49 8.52 -9.76
N SER A 96 -29.99 8.59 -10.99
CA SER A 96 -30.69 9.26 -12.10
C SER A 96 -32.07 8.64 -12.35
N ASP A 97 -32.13 7.31 -12.44
CA ASP A 97 -33.37 6.57 -12.68
C ASP A 97 -34.39 6.80 -11.54
N ILE A 98 -33.93 6.85 -10.28
CA ILE A 98 -34.77 7.18 -9.11
C ILE A 98 -35.27 8.62 -9.17
N ASN A 99 -34.41 9.58 -9.52
CA ASN A 99 -34.79 10.98 -9.62
C ASN A 99 -35.87 11.21 -10.69
N GLU A 100 -35.80 10.51 -11.83
CA GLU A 100 -36.86 10.56 -12.84
C GLU A 100 -38.22 10.08 -12.32
N ILE A 101 -38.26 9.20 -11.33
CA ILE A 101 -39.50 8.75 -10.70
C ILE A 101 -40.00 9.78 -9.68
N ILE A 102 -39.10 10.39 -8.91
CA ILE A 102 -39.45 11.35 -7.84
C ILE A 102 -39.94 12.69 -8.42
N PHE A 103 -39.32 13.16 -9.51
CA PHE A 103 -39.55 14.51 -10.05
C PHE A 103 -40.38 14.51 -11.35
N LYS A 104 -41.04 13.39 -11.67
CA LYS A 104 -42.13 13.34 -12.66
C LYS A 104 -43.45 13.77 -12.01
#